data_AF-A0A0C9UFX1-F1
#
_entry.id   AF-A0A0C9UFX1-F1
#
_cell.length_a   1.000
_cell.length_b   1.000
_cell.length_c   1.000
_cell.angle_alpha   90.00
_cell.angle_beta   90.00
_cell.angle_gamma   90.00
#
_symmetry.space_group_name_H-M   'P 1'
#
loop_
_entity.id
_entity.type
_entity.pdbx_description
1 polymer ?
#
loop_
_entity_poly.entity_id
_entity_poly.type
_entity_poly.pdbx_seq_one_letter_code
_entity_poly.pdbx_strand_id
1 'polypeptide(L)'
;VRTKYDRMFERKNQNILSEHYTKLVDHDDDLLGPGEEEDEFITLKRADHDLEGPAAEPLSSEPVSKRKLKEVMSKKAMLKYKGVGKKLVFDDEGNPHELYELVDDKDFRAGNPLEEGKRFAESERAKLSQADVMDKEEAKDKKREKKRKRKEREKMNGEEVGATLAAPSDDDGYESPDIVLPDLPSDDEQEPEFVPERPAKRPRKEQKVKDDLAEEEELALRMLRGH
;
A
#
# COMPACT_ATOMS: atom_id res chain seq x y z
N VAL A 1 41.90 -34.63 -8.78
CA VAL A 1 41.67 -34.44 -7.32
C VAL A 1 42.68 -33.41 -6.86
N ARG A 2 42.25 -32.20 -6.47
CA ARG A 2 43.18 -31.18 -5.95
C ARG A 2 43.71 -31.63 -4.60
N THR A 3 45.03 -31.65 -4.43
CA THR A 3 45.64 -32.07 -3.17
C THR A 3 45.53 -30.96 -2.13
N LYS A 4 45.78 -31.29 -0.85
CA LYS A 4 45.83 -30.29 0.22
C LYS A 4 46.86 -29.19 -0.07
N TYR A 5 47.98 -29.56 -0.71
CA TYR A 5 49.03 -28.63 -1.12
C TYR A 5 48.55 -27.67 -2.21
N ASP A 6 47.86 -28.21 -3.22
CA ASP A 6 47.26 -27.44 -4.31
C ASP A 6 46.28 -26.39 -3.76
N ARG A 7 45.45 -26.78 -2.78
CA ARG A 7 44.49 -25.90 -2.11
C ARG A 7 45.14 -24.87 -1.18
N MET A 8 46.33 -25.14 -0.66
CA MET A 8 47.11 -24.18 0.13
C MET A 8 47.83 -23.17 -0.78
N PHE A 9 48.27 -23.59 -1.96
CA PHE A 9 48.94 -22.75 -2.95
C PHE A 9 47.96 -21.81 -3.69
N GLU A 10 46.75 -22.29 -3.99
CA GLU A 10 45.68 -21.49 -4.59
C GLU A 10 45.00 -20.51 -3.59
N ARG A 11 45.35 -20.56 -2.28
CA ARG A 11 44.68 -19.75 -1.25
C ARG A 11 45.19 -18.30 -1.26
N LYS A 12 44.55 -17.44 -2.04
CA LYS A 12 44.82 -15.99 -2.07
C LYS A 12 44.31 -15.29 -0.79
N ASN A 13 45.12 -14.39 -0.21
CA ASN A 13 44.76 -13.58 0.95
C ASN A 13 43.75 -12.49 0.54
N GLN A 14 42.53 -12.55 1.05
CA GLN A 14 41.39 -11.66 0.70
C GLN A 14 41.46 -10.23 1.29
N ASN A 15 42.63 -9.82 1.78
CA ASN A 15 42.80 -8.54 2.46
C ASN A 15 43.32 -7.50 1.46
N ILE A 16 42.79 -6.28 1.48
CA ILE A 16 43.06 -5.19 0.51
C ILE A 16 44.56 -4.86 0.33
N LEU A 17 45.39 -5.17 1.34
CA LEU A 17 46.83 -4.91 1.31
C LEU A 17 47.63 -5.94 0.49
N SER A 18 47.09 -7.14 0.21
CA SER A 18 47.81 -8.19 -0.53
C SER A 18 48.02 -7.83 -2.00
N GLU A 19 47.06 -7.14 -2.61
CA GLU A 19 47.13 -6.68 -4.01
C GLU A 19 48.25 -5.66 -4.24
N HIS A 20 48.58 -4.85 -3.23
CA HIS A 20 49.66 -3.86 -3.32
C HIS A 20 51.05 -4.51 -3.22
N TYR A 21 51.22 -5.53 -2.38
CA TYR A 21 52.49 -6.24 -2.27
C TYR A 21 52.78 -7.10 -3.51
N THR A 22 51.76 -7.71 -4.14
CA THR A 22 51.95 -8.44 -5.41
C THR A 22 52.34 -7.53 -6.57
N LYS A 23 52.01 -6.24 -6.52
CA LYS A 23 52.40 -5.24 -7.54
C LYS A 23 53.84 -4.72 -7.36
N LEU A 24 54.45 -4.94 -6.20
CA LEU A 24 55.85 -4.59 -5.93
C LEU A 24 56.82 -5.75 -6.19
N VAL A 25 56.28 -6.94 -6.49
CA VAL A 25 57.06 -8.10 -6.91
C VAL A 25 57.00 -8.13 -8.43
N ASP A 26 58.07 -7.67 -9.09
CA ASP A 26 58.18 -7.72 -10.54
C ASP A 26 58.25 -9.19 -10.99
N HIS A 27 57.26 -9.63 -11.77
CA HIS A 27 57.17 -10.97 -12.35
C HIS A 27 57.73 -11.04 -13.78
N ASP A 28 58.44 -9.99 -14.22
CA ASP A 28 58.87 -9.82 -15.61
C ASP A 28 60.12 -10.65 -15.99
N ASP A 29 60.78 -11.31 -15.04
CA ASP A 29 62.00 -12.10 -15.30
C ASP A 29 61.73 -13.58 -15.73
N ASP A 30 60.48 -14.06 -15.66
CA ASP A 30 60.14 -15.47 -15.95
C ASP A 30 59.46 -15.72 -17.32
N LEU A 31 59.33 -14.70 -18.18
CA LEU A 31 58.62 -14.80 -19.47
C LEU A 31 59.51 -15.00 -20.72
N LEU A 32 60.77 -15.40 -20.56
CA LEU A 32 61.64 -15.79 -21.68
C LEU A 32 61.60 -17.31 -21.92
N GLY A 33 60.58 -17.78 -22.63
CA GLY A 33 60.47 -19.15 -23.15
C GLY A 33 59.97 -19.15 -24.61
N PRO A 34 60.70 -19.72 -25.59
CA PRO A 34 60.37 -19.64 -27.02
C PRO A 34 59.35 -20.71 -27.42
N GLY A 35 58.31 -20.33 -28.16
CA GLY A 35 57.32 -21.29 -28.66
C GLY A 35 56.12 -20.64 -29.36
N GLU A 36 56.37 -19.74 -30.30
CA GLU A 36 55.34 -19.25 -31.23
C GLU A 36 55.56 -19.91 -32.59
N GLU A 37 54.84 -21.00 -32.92
CA GLU A 37 54.74 -21.48 -34.32
C GLU A 37 53.68 -22.60 -34.58
N GLU A 38 52.66 -22.84 -33.74
CA GLU A 38 51.68 -23.94 -34.00
C GLU A 38 50.17 -23.57 -34.00
N ASP A 39 49.77 -22.31 -33.74
CA ASP A 39 48.34 -21.98 -33.56
C ASP A 39 47.60 -21.45 -34.83
N GLU A 40 48.24 -21.43 -36.00
CA GLU A 40 47.64 -20.82 -37.21
C GLU A 40 46.94 -21.81 -38.17
N PHE A 41 46.73 -23.07 -37.77
CA PHE A 41 46.27 -24.09 -38.74
C PHE A 41 44.75 -24.25 -38.92
N ILE A 42 43.88 -23.79 -38.01
CA ILE A 42 42.41 -23.87 -38.25
C ILE A 42 41.64 -22.69 -37.64
N THR A 43 41.55 -21.57 -38.36
CA THR A 43 40.55 -20.52 -38.09
C THR A 43 39.36 -20.68 -39.05
N LEU A 44 38.26 -21.27 -38.58
CA LEU A 44 36.98 -21.29 -39.29
C LEU A 44 36.45 -19.85 -39.39
N LYS A 45 36.58 -19.21 -40.57
CA LYS A 45 35.98 -17.91 -40.88
C LYS A 45 34.45 -18.00 -40.78
N ARG A 46 33.87 -17.59 -39.64
CA ARG A 46 32.45 -17.17 -39.61
C ARG A 46 32.38 -15.75 -40.15
N ALA A 47 31.58 -15.54 -41.19
CA ALA A 47 31.55 -14.30 -41.96
C ALA A 47 30.94 -13.12 -41.20
N ASP A 48 30.03 -13.35 -40.25
CA ASP A 48 29.32 -12.29 -39.55
C ASP A 48 29.31 -12.58 -38.04
N HIS A 49 30.16 -11.88 -37.27
CA HIS A 49 30.18 -11.93 -35.79
C HIS A 49 29.96 -10.53 -35.16
N ASP A 50 29.56 -9.53 -35.95
CA ASP A 50 29.13 -8.23 -35.44
C ASP A 50 27.64 -8.26 -35.12
N LEU A 51 27.32 -8.75 -33.93
CA LEU A 51 26.05 -8.43 -33.29
C LEU A 51 26.27 -7.13 -32.49
N GLU A 52 25.74 -6.02 -33.00
CA GLU A 52 25.67 -4.75 -32.26
C GLU A 52 24.69 -4.90 -31.09
N GLY A 53 25.21 -5.37 -29.97
CA GLY A 53 24.58 -5.35 -28.65
C GLY A 53 25.67 -5.21 -27.61
N PRO A 54 25.38 -4.72 -26.39
CA PRO A 54 26.38 -4.69 -25.33
C PRO A 54 26.93 -6.11 -25.20
N ALA A 55 28.25 -6.25 -25.39
CA ALA A 55 28.96 -7.52 -25.43
C ALA A 55 28.29 -8.49 -24.46
N ALA A 56 27.63 -9.52 -25.01
CA ALA A 56 27.01 -10.54 -24.21
C ALA A 56 28.13 -11.19 -23.41
N GLU A 57 28.32 -10.74 -22.17
CA GLU A 57 29.26 -11.37 -21.27
C GLU A 57 28.95 -12.86 -21.32
N PRO A 58 29.94 -13.74 -21.58
CA PRO A 58 29.68 -15.15 -21.67
C PRO A 58 29.02 -15.53 -20.35
N LEU A 59 27.72 -15.86 -20.41
CA LEU A 59 26.94 -16.36 -19.28
C LEU A 59 27.83 -17.42 -18.64
N SER A 60 28.39 -17.08 -17.48
CA SER A 60 29.39 -17.91 -16.81
C SER A 60 28.89 -19.35 -16.85
N SER A 61 29.54 -20.19 -17.66
CA SER A 61 29.20 -21.59 -17.86
C SER A 61 29.62 -22.41 -16.65
N GLU A 62 29.51 -21.83 -15.46
CA GLU A 62 29.71 -22.51 -14.21
C GLU A 62 28.66 -23.62 -14.10
N PRO A 63 29.08 -24.85 -13.74
CA PRO A 63 28.15 -25.96 -13.57
C PRO A 63 27.20 -25.64 -12.41
N VAL A 64 25.99 -25.20 -12.75
CA VAL A 64 24.93 -24.96 -11.77
C VAL A 64 24.63 -26.27 -11.03
N SER A 65 24.68 -26.21 -9.69
CA SER A 65 24.42 -27.38 -8.87
C SER A 65 23.02 -27.96 -9.14
N LYS A 66 22.86 -29.28 -8.98
CA LYS A 66 21.56 -29.97 -9.11
C LYS A 66 20.47 -29.34 -8.22
N ARG A 67 20.86 -28.71 -7.11
CA ARG A 67 19.95 -27.98 -6.22
C ARG A 67 19.47 -26.67 -6.85
N LYS A 68 20.37 -25.88 -7.43
CA LYS A 68 20.03 -24.62 -8.11
C LYS A 68 19.13 -24.88 -9.32
N LEU A 69 19.38 -25.95 -10.08
CA LEU A 69 18.49 -26.38 -11.16
C LEU A 69 17.07 -26.69 -10.66
N LYS A 70 16.93 -27.42 -9.53
CA LYS A 70 15.60 -27.69 -8.93
C LYS A 70 14.91 -26.43 -8.40
N GLU A 71 15.67 -25.46 -7.88
CA GLU A 71 15.15 -24.18 -7.43
C GLU A 71 14.63 -23.32 -8.60
N VAL A 72 15.32 -23.36 -9.74
CA VAL A 72 14.86 -22.70 -10.98
C VAL A 72 13.59 -23.39 -11.51
N MET A 73 13.52 -24.72 -11.48
CA MET A 73 12.34 -25.45 -11.99
C MET A 73 11.08 -25.26 -11.13
N SER A 74 11.22 -24.92 -9.84
CA SER A 74 10.07 -24.71 -8.97
C SER A 74 9.61 -23.26 -8.96
N LYS A 75 8.37 -23.01 -9.40
CA LYS A 75 7.73 -21.67 -9.36
C LYS A 75 7.77 -21.05 -7.96
N LYS A 76 7.66 -21.86 -6.90
CA LYS A 76 7.72 -21.40 -5.51
C LYS A 76 9.14 -21.03 -5.06
N ALA A 77 10.16 -21.75 -5.51
CA ALA A 77 11.54 -21.40 -5.20
C ALA A 77 11.99 -20.16 -5.99
N MET A 78 11.53 -20.02 -7.23
CA MET A 78 11.69 -18.78 -8.02
C MET A 78 11.09 -17.55 -7.35
N LEU A 79 9.97 -17.67 -6.63
CA LEU A 79 9.34 -16.53 -5.94
C LEU A 79 10.22 -15.88 -4.87
N LYS A 80 11.23 -16.57 -4.33
CA LYS A 80 12.19 -15.96 -3.39
C LYS A 80 13.11 -14.96 -4.06
N TYR A 81 13.40 -15.18 -5.33
CA TYR A 81 14.25 -14.32 -6.15
C TYR A 81 13.44 -13.26 -6.91
N LYS A 82 12.12 -13.45 -6.99
CA LYS A 82 11.18 -12.42 -7.49
C LYS A 82 10.84 -11.51 -6.31
N GLY A 83 10.99 -10.20 -6.49
CA GLY A 83 10.65 -9.21 -5.47
C GLY A 83 9.17 -9.23 -5.09
N VAL A 84 8.79 -8.31 -4.19
CA VAL A 84 7.39 -8.12 -3.81
C VAL A 84 6.56 -7.74 -5.04
N GLY A 85 5.41 -8.39 -5.21
CA GLY A 85 4.49 -8.06 -6.31
C GLY A 85 3.96 -6.64 -6.14
N LYS A 86 4.14 -5.81 -7.18
CA LYS A 86 3.59 -4.46 -7.22
C LYS A 86 2.18 -4.48 -7.82
N LYS A 87 1.25 -3.73 -7.23
CA LYS A 87 -0.10 -3.57 -7.75
C LYS A 87 -0.13 -2.31 -8.62
N LEU A 88 -0.40 -2.49 -9.91
CA LEU A 88 -0.49 -1.41 -10.89
C LEU A 88 -1.96 -1.09 -11.18
N VAL A 89 -2.26 0.19 -11.33
CA VAL A 89 -3.54 0.76 -11.78
C VAL A 89 -3.28 1.46 -13.10
N PHE A 90 -4.12 1.26 -14.09
CA PHE A 90 -3.97 1.93 -15.38
C PHE A 90 -4.81 3.20 -15.38
N ASP A 91 -4.23 4.31 -15.82
CA ASP A 91 -4.96 5.55 -16.06
C ASP A 91 -5.85 5.44 -17.33
N ASP A 92 -6.60 6.50 -17.62
CA ASP A 92 -7.47 6.55 -18.80
C ASP A 92 -6.68 6.54 -20.13
N GLU A 93 -5.38 6.85 -20.09
CA GLU A 93 -4.46 6.80 -21.23
C GLU A 93 -3.82 5.42 -21.42
N GLY A 94 -4.02 4.50 -20.46
CA GLY A 94 -3.49 3.13 -20.47
C GLY A 94 -2.06 2.99 -19.94
N ASN A 95 -1.50 4.03 -19.31
CA ASN A 95 -0.22 4.01 -18.64
C ASN A 95 -0.33 3.34 -17.26
N PRO A 96 0.63 2.46 -16.89
CA PRO A 96 0.62 1.80 -15.60
C PRO A 96 1.17 2.71 -14.49
N HIS A 97 0.34 2.96 -13.48
CA HIS A 97 0.67 3.67 -12.26
C HIS A 97 0.75 2.72 -11.06
N GLU A 98 1.68 2.94 -10.13
CA GLU A 98 1.70 2.17 -8.88
C GLU A 98 0.52 2.61 -7.98
N LEU A 99 -0.10 1.68 -7.23
CA LEU A 99 -1.26 2.01 -6.39
C LEU A 99 -0.94 3.13 -5.36
N TYR A 100 0.31 3.20 -4.92
CA TYR A 100 0.81 4.23 -4.00
C TYR A 100 2.10 4.81 -4.57
N GLU A 101 1.97 5.82 -5.43
CA GLU A 101 3.12 6.60 -5.92
C GLU A 101 3.51 7.63 -4.86
N LEU A 102 4.75 7.50 -4.35
CA LEU A 102 5.34 8.52 -3.48
C LEU A 102 6.17 9.44 -4.36
N VAL A 103 5.73 10.70 -4.47
CA VAL A 103 6.52 11.76 -5.08
C VAL A 103 7.56 12.21 -4.04
N ASP A 104 8.82 12.34 -4.46
CA ASP A 104 9.87 12.85 -3.59
C ASP A 104 9.61 14.32 -3.21
N ASP A 105 9.91 14.68 -1.96
CA ASP A 105 9.71 16.04 -1.42
C ASP A 105 10.33 17.15 -2.29
N LYS A 106 11.44 16.85 -2.96
CA LYS A 106 12.15 17.81 -3.83
C LYS A 106 11.35 18.07 -5.10
N ASP A 107 10.84 17.02 -5.73
CA ASP A 107 10.08 17.09 -6.97
C ASP A 107 8.71 17.71 -6.72
N PHE A 108 8.08 17.37 -5.60
CA PHE A 108 6.83 17.98 -5.15
C PHE A 108 6.98 19.50 -4.90
N ARG A 109 8.07 19.92 -4.25
CA ARG A 109 8.35 21.35 -4.00
C ARG A 109 8.78 22.11 -5.25
N ALA A 110 9.41 21.42 -6.22
CA ALA A 110 9.79 22.02 -7.50
C ALA A 110 8.57 22.30 -8.40
N GLY A 111 7.46 21.58 -8.19
CA GLY A 111 6.15 21.87 -8.78
C GLY A 111 5.44 23.07 -8.12
N ASN A 112 4.11 23.09 -8.21
CA ASN A 112 3.25 24.14 -7.66
C ASN A 112 2.40 23.62 -6.48
N PRO A 113 2.98 23.31 -5.30
CA PRO A 113 2.26 22.71 -4.18
C PRO A 113 1.11 23.60 -3.65
N LEU A 114 1.21 24.93 -3.84
CA LEU A 114 0.17 25.87 -3.44
C LEU A 114 -1.09 25.75 -4.30
N GLU A 115 -0.94 25.48 -5.60
CA GLU A 115 -2.08 25.33 -6.51
C GLU A 115 -2.78 23.99 -6.26
N GLU A 116 -2.00 22.92 -6.10
CA GLU A 116 -2.53 21.60 -5.73
C GLU A 116 -3.26 21.64 -4.38
N GLY A 117 -2.69 22.35 -3.39
CA GLY A 117 -3.34 22.57 -2.10
C GLY A 117 -4.67 23.33 -2.21
N LYS A 118 -4.74 24.34 -3.10
CA LYS A 118 -6.01 25.06 -3.37
C LYS A 118 -7.03 24.16 -4.05
N ARG A 119 -6.63 23.39 -5.07
CA ARG A 119 -7.50 22.42 -5.76
C ARG A 119 -8.05 21.38 -4.80
N PHE A 120 -7.19 20.86 -3.93
CA PHE A 120 -7.61 19.92 -2.89
C PHE A 120 -8.61 20.57 -1.94
N ALA A 121 -8.31 21.77 -1.41
CA ALA A 121 -9.21 22.49 -0.52
C ALA A 121 -10.56 22.82 -1.17
N GLU A 122 -10.58 23.21 -2.45
CA GLU A 122 -11.80 23.46 -3.22
C GLU A 122 -12.63 22.18 -3.38
N SER A 123 -12.02 21.04 -3.71
CA SER A 123 -12.72 19.77 -3.85
C SER A 123 -13.28 19.25 -2.53
N GLU A 124 -12.54 19.37 -1.43
CA GLU A 124 -13.02 19.01 -0.10
C GLU A 124 -14.15 19.95 0.35
N ARG A 125 -14.04 21.26 0.10
CA ARG A 125 -15.14 22.21 0.34
C ARG A 125 -16.38 21.87 -0.47
N ALA A 126 -16.22 21.46 -1.73
CA ALA A 126 -17.35 21.05 -2.57
C ALA A 126 -18.05 19.80 -2.01
N LYS A 127 -17.29 18.78 -1.60
CA LYS A 127 -17.86 17.58 -0.95
C LYS A 127 -18.62 17.93 0.34
N LEU A 128 -18.05 18.78 1.19
CA LEU A 128 -18.71 19.24 2.41
C LEU A 128 -19.99 20.03 2.09
N SER A 129 -19.97 20.92 1.12
CA SER A 129 -21.17 21.68 0.72
C SER A 129 -22.29 20.77 0.21
N GLN A 130 -21.95 19.69 -0.49
CA GLN A 130 -22.93 18.69 -0.93
C GLN A 130 -23.52 17.95 0.26
N ALA A 131 -22.67 17.51 1.21
CA ALA A 131 -23.13 16.86 2.43
C ALA A 131 -24.07 17.77 3.25
N ASP A 132 -23.75 19.05 3.42
CA ASP A 132 -24.60 20.02 4.13
C ASP A 132 -25.99 20.17 3.48
N VAL A 133 -26.06 20.14 2.14
CA VAL A 133 -27.33 20.18 1.40
C VAL A 133 -28.12 18.90 1.64
N MET A 134 -27.48 17.73 1.56
CA MET A 134 -28.11 16.44 1.82
C MET A 134 -28.65 16.37 3.25
N ASP A 135 -27.87 16.77 4.25
CA ASP A 135 -28.28 16.80 5.66
C ASP A 135 -29.48 17.73 5.88
N LYS A 136 -29.49 18.88 5.19
CA LYS A 136 -30.60 19.84 5.23
C LYS A 136 -31.87 19.28 4.59
N GLU A 137 -31.74 18.53 3.50
CA GLU A 137 -32.85 17.84 2.84
C GLU A 137 -33.41 16.72 3.72
N GLU A 138 -32.55 15.86 4.25
CA GLU A 138 -32.95 14.81 5.20
C GLU A 138 -33.66 15.37 6.42
N ALA A 139 -33.17 16.48 6.99
CA ALA A 139 -33.80 17.13 8.13
C ALA A 139 -35.19 17.69 7.77
N LYS A 140 -35.36 18.25 6.57
CA LYS A 140 -36.67 18.72 6.08
C LYS A 140 -37.62 17.55 5.84
N ASP A 141 -37.14 16.46 5.27
CA ASP A 141 -37.95 15.29 4.96
C ASP A 141 -38.38 14.57 6.25
N LYS A 142 -37.48 14.41 7.23
CA LYS A 142 -37.85 13.93 8.59
C LYS A 142 -38.92 14.82 9.22
N LYS A 143 -38.82 16.16 9.09
CA LYS A 143 -39.86 17.09 9.58
C LYS A 143 -41.20 16.93 8.83
N ARG A 144 -41.16 16.80 7.50
CA ARG A 144 -42.36 16.59 6.66
C ARG A 144 -43.03 15.25 6.96
N GLU A 145 -42.25 14.19 7.13
CA GLU A 145 -42.74 12.86 7.49
C GLU A 145 -43.36 12.85 8.89
N LYS A 146 -42.70 13.46 9.89
CA LYS A 146 -43.29 13.64 11.24
C LYS A 146 -44.62 14.39 11.17
N LYS A 147 -44.70 15.47 10.38
CA LYS A 147 -45.96 16.21 10.17
C LYS A 147 -47.04 15.37 9.49
N ARG A 148 -46.69 14.62 8.44
CA ARG A 148 -47.63 13.73 7.72
C ARG A 148 -48.14 12.62 8.64
N LYS A 149 -47.25 11.97 9.40
CA LYS A 149 -47.59 10.93 10.37
C LYS A 149 -48.50 11.47 11.49
N ARG A 150 -48.25 12.69 11.99
CA ARG A 150 -49.12 13.35 12.96
C ARG A 150 -50.51 13.60 12.37
N LYS A 151 -50.59 14.14 11.15
CA LYS A 151 -51.87 14.38 10.45
C LYS A 151 -52.64 13.09 10.17
N GLU A 152 -51.97 12.01 9.76
CA GLU A 152 -52.61 10.70 9.54
C GLU A 152 -53.08 10.06 10.86
N ARG A 153 -52.31 10.18 11.95
CA ARG A 153 -52.72 9.72 13.28
C ARG A 153 -53.94 10.49 13.80
N GLU A 154 -53.95 11.81 13.66
CA GLU A 154 -55.10 12.65 14.04
C GLU A 154 -56.33 12.34 13.19
N LYS A 155 -56.16 12.04 11.89
CA LYS A 155 -57.26 11.62 11.02
C LYS A 155 -57.84 10.26 11.43
N MET A 156 -57.00 9.25 11.69
CA MET A 156 -57.47 7.93 12.15
C MET A 156 -58.12 7.98 13.54
N ASN A 157 -57.59 8.79 14.46
CA ASN A 157 -58.13 8.91 15.82
C ASN A 157 -59.40 9.79 15.87
N GLY A 158 -59.52 10.75 14.96
CA GLY A 158 -60.74 11.57 14.77
C GLY A 158 -61.86 10.84 14.04
N GLU A 159 -61.59 9.68 13.42
CA GLU A 159 -62.58 8.85 12.75
C GLU A 159 -63.18 7.79 13.70
N GLU A 160 -62.58 7.54 14.87
CA GLU A 160 -63.07 6.60 15.89
C GLU A 160 -63.86 7.29 17.03
N VAL A 161 -63.88 8.63 17.10
CA VAL A 161 -64.73 9.40 18.04
C VAL A 161 -65.50 10.45 17.25
N GLY A 162 -66.77 10.15 16.98
CA GLY A 162 -67.59 10.80 15.96
C GLY A 162 -67.63 12.34 15.98
N ALA A 163 -67.37 12.93 14.82
CA ALA A 163 -67.79 14.30 14.50
C ALA A 163 -68.07 14.43 13.00
N THR A 164 -69.32 14.73 12.68
CA THR A 164 -69.80 15.10 11.34
C THR A 164 -69.07 16.36 10.84
N LEU A 165 -68.16 16.21 9.87
CA LEU A 165 -67.58 17.35 9.14
C LEU A 165 -68.39 17.59 7.86
N ALA A 166 -69.21 18.63 7.90
CA ALA A 166 -69.81 19.25 6.72
C ALA A 166 -68.71 19.83 5.82
N ALA A 167 -68.97 19.85 4.51
CA ALA A 167 -68.06 20.29 3.46
C ALA A 167 -67.50 21.71 3.68
N PRO A 168 -66.24 22.00 3.27
CA PRO A 168 -65.68 23.35 3.43
C PRO A 168 -66.41 24.33 2.51
N SER A 169 -66.87 25.43 3.09
CA SER A 169 -67.35 26.61 2.37
C SER A 169 -66.22 27.64 2.36
N ASP A 170 -65.89 28.14 1.17
CA ASP A 170 -64.84 29.14 0.91
C ASP A 170 -65.25 30.54 1.39
N ASP A 171 -65.21 30.82 2.70
CA ASP A 171 -65.32 32.19 3.23
C ASP A 171 -64.56 32.33 4.57
N ASP A 172 -63.22 32.35 4.51
CA ASP A 172 -62.36 32.47 5.68
C ASP A 172 -62.17 33.94 6.12
N GLY A 173 -63.19 34.50 6.78
CA GLY A 173 -63.09 35.71 7.60
C GLY A 173 -62.45 35.48 8.97
N TYR A 174 -61.24 34.89 9.00
CA TYR A 174 -60.58 34.51 10.25
C TYR A 174 -59.84 35.70 10.91
N GLU A 175 -60.51 36.42 11.81
CA GLU A 175 -59.83 37.27 12.79
C GLU A 175 -59.25 36.39 13.90
N SER A 176 -57.91 36.36 14.01
CA SER A 176 -57.19 35.58 15.01
C SER A 176 -57.50 36.09 16.42
N PRO A 177 -58.15 35.32 17.31
CA PRO A 177 -58.41 35.77 18.67
C PRO A 177 -57.11 35.87 19.48
N ASP A 178 -56.94 37.01 20.15
CA ASP A 178 -55.80 37.31 21.02
C ASP A 178 -55.95 36.53 22.35
N ILE A 179 -55.47 35.29 22.35
CA ILE A 179 -55.47 34.42 23.53
C ILE A 179 -54.11 34.57 24.22
N VAL A 180 -54.07 35.36 25.28
CA VAL A 180 -52.93 35.41 26.21
C VAL A 180 -52.87 34.08 26.95
N LEU A 181 -52.03 33.16 26.48
CA LEU A 181 -51.72 31.92 27.18
C LEU A 181 -50.97 32.24 28.49
N PRO A 182 -51.44 31.77 29.65
CA PRO A 182 -50.64 31.80 30.87
C PRO A 182 -49.44 30.85 30.70
N ASP A 183 -48.28 31.32 31.16
CA ASP A 183 -46.95 30.72 31.05
C ASP A 183 -46.92 29.30 31.66
N LEU A 184 -47.32 28.29 30.86
CA LEU A 184 -47.01 26.90 31.16
C LEU A 184 -45.58 26.65 30.69
N PRO A 185 -44.69 26.09 31.54
CA PRO A 185 -43.40 25.64 31.06
C PRO A 185 -43.64 24.58 29.99
N SER A 186 -43.26 24.93 28.76
CA SER A 186 -43.21 24.05 27.61
C SER A 186 -42.32 22.86 27.98
N ASP A 187 -42.94 21.72 28.29
CA ASP A 187 -42.30 20.42 28.46
C ASP A 187 -41.83 19.90 27.07
N ASP A 188 -40.87 20.63 26.48
CA ASP A 188 -40.32 20.39 25.14
C ASP A 188 -38.79 20.57 25.15
N GLU A 189 -38.15 20.25 26.29
CA GLU A 189 -36.68 20.23 26.44
C GLU A 189 -36.16 18.89 26.96
N GLN A 190 -36.64 17.79 26.39
CA GLN A 190 -35.90 16.53 26.48
C GLN A 190 -35.92 15.81 25.13
N GLU A 191 -35.35 16.47 24.11
CA GLU A 191 -34.74 15.72 23.02
C GLU A 191 -33.64 14.83 23.64
N PRO A 192 -33.71 13.48 23.54
CA PRO A 192 -32.56 12.68 23.86
C PRO A 192 -31.48 13.05 22.84
N GLU A 193 -30.41 13.72 23.30
CA GLU A 193 -29.20 13.86 22.53
C GLU A 193 -28.80 12.47 22.03
N PHE A 194 -28.94 12.24 20.72
CA PHE A 194 -28.45 11.04 20.08
C PHE A 194 -26.92 11.12 20.09
N VAL A 195 -26.32 10.69 21.20
CA VAL A 195 -24.88 10.45 21.29
C VAL A 195 -24.64 9.17 20.49
N PRO A 196 -23.99 9.22 19.31
CA PRO A 196 -23.67 8.00 18.59
C PRO A 196 -22.77 7.14 19.48
N GLU A 197 -23.24 5.94 19.85
CA GLU A 197 -22.44 4.97 20.58
C GLU A 197 -21.16 4.71 19.79
N ARG A 198 -20.01 5.09 20.37
CA ARG A 198 -18.71 4.82 19.77
C ARG A 198 -18.59 3.29 19.65
N PRO A 199 -18.27 2.74 18.46
CA PRO A 199 -18.20 1.29 18.28
C PRO A 199 -17.18 0.72 19.27
N ALA A 200 -17.62 -0.25 20.08
CA ALA A 200 -16.77 -0.91 21.06
C ALA A 200 -15.51 -1.45 20.37
N LYS A 201 -14.34 -1.01 20.84
CA LYS A 201 -13.05 -1.51 20.35
C LYS A 201 -13.00 -3.02 20.60
N ARG A 202 -13.03 -3.80 19.52
CA ARG A 202 -12.81 -5.25 19.57
C ARG A 202 -11.49 -5.53 20.29
N PRO A 203 -11.43 -6.51 21.22
CA PRO A 203 -10.18 -6.88 21.84
C PRO A 203 -9.21 -7.36 20.76
N ARG A 204 -8.06 -6.70 20.65
CA ARG A 204 -6.96 -7.17 19.81
C ARG A 204 -6.53 -8.52 20.36
N LYS A 205 -6.65 -9.56 19.53
CA LYS A 205 -6.09 -10.88 19.82
C LYS A 205 -4.57 -10.75 19.70
N GLU A 206 -3.91 -10.43 20.82
CA GLU A 206 -2.47 -10.54 20.92
C GLU A 206 -2.10 -12.01 20.72
N GLN A 207 -1.51 -12.32 19.56
CA GLN A 207 -0.84 -13.59 19.38
C GLN A 207 0.32 -13.61 20.37
N LYS A 208 0.14 -14.31 21.49
CA LYS A 208 1.26 -14.69 22.36
C LYS A 208 2.17 -15.56 21.52
N VAL A 209 3.24 -14.97 20.99
CA VAL A 209 4.40 -15.72 20.54
C VAL A 209 4.99 -16.28 21.83
N LYS A 210 4.80 -17.58 22.04
CA LYS A 210 5.53 -18.31 23.06
C LYS A 210 6.87 -18.62 22.41
N ASP A 211 7.78 -17.65 22.46
CA ASP A 211 9.18 -17.97 22.35
C ASP A 211 9.53 -18.57 23.72
N ASP A 212 9.64 -19.89 23.76
CA ASP A 212 10.03 -20.61 24.98
C ASP A 212 11.47 -20.17 25.28
N LEU A 213 11.65 -19.34 26.30
CA LEU A 213 12.94 -18.78 26.75
C LEU A 213 14.10 -19.80 26.77
N ALA A 214 13.79 -21.08 27.00
CA ALA A 214 14.74 -22.19 26.93
C ALA A 214 15.39 -22.36 25.54
N GLU A 215 14.64 -22.18 24.45
CA GLU A 215 15.16 -22.31 23.08
C GLU A 215 16.07 -21.13 22.71
N GLU A 216 15.76 -19.92 23.19
CA GLU A 216 16.61 -18.74 23.01
C GLU A 216 17.91 -18.83 23.83
N GLU A 217 17.84 -19.35 25.05
CA GLU A 217 19.03 -19.61 25.88
C GLU A 217 19.95 -20.68 25.27
N GLU A 218 19.39 -21.75 24.69
CA GLU A 218 20.16 -22.76 23.97
C GLU A 218 20.81 -22.21 22.69
N LEU A 219 20.10 -21.37 21.93
CA LEU A 219 20.62 -20.72 20.74
C LEU A 219 21.73 -19.71 21.08
N ALA A 220 21.54 -18.92 22.15
CA ALA A 220 22.56 -18.00 22.66
C ALA A 220 23.82 -18.75 23.12
N LEU A 221 23.66 -19.86 23.85
CA LEU A 221 24.78 -20.72 24.24
C LEU A 221 25.49 -21.33 23.04
N ARG A 222 24.74 -21.74 21.99
CA ARG A 222 25.31 -22.27 20.75
C ARG A 222 26.09 -21.21 19.95
N MET A 223 25.62 -19.96 19.96
CA MET A 223 26.33 -18.84 19.33
C MET A 223 27.58 -18.43 20.12
N LEU A 224 27.53 -18.49 21.46
CA LEU A 224 28.67 -18.22 22.33
C LEU A 224 29.74 -19.32 22.26
N ARG A 225 29.33 -20.57 22.03
CA ARG A 225 30.23 -21.73 21.84
C ARG A 225 30.83 -21.85 20.44
N GLY A 226 30.70 -20.83 19.59
CA GLY A 226 31.07 -20.82 18.17
C GLY A 226 32.14 -21.85 17.76
N HIS A 227 31.72 -22.77 16.88
CA HIS A 227 32.51 -23.76 16.13
C HIS A 227 33.79 -24.34 16.77
#